data_AF-A0AAF0E883-F1
#
_entry.id   AF-A0AAF0E883-F1
#
_cell.length_a   1.000
_cell.length_b   1.000
_cell.length_c   1.000
_cell.angle_alpha   90.00
_cell.angle_beta   90.00
_cell.angle_gamma   90.00
#
_symmetry.space_group_name_H-M   'P 1'
#
loop_
_entity.id
_entity.type
_entity.pdbx_description
1 polymer ?
#
loop_
_entity_poly.entity_id
_entity_poly.type
_entity_poly.pdbx_seq_one_letter_code
_entity_poly.pdbx_strand_id
1 'polypeptide(L)'
;MTLMKRFYLRNSCMQFHPKLIMLTSIYLASKAENYPLALSHFCAQVNKNSPPRPPGQAPSAARGDVTEKIIGDLEFGMVQSLDFELAVHGAHRALYGLILDLQTIEPSLTRDEWLAVASATQSNLHLSRFSDAEFLFTPSQIALASCWISSTGNGSLSGKTLTERWIHNKEELSSQVQKKIDLDRKHWSAKHSALHPAPQSNEDEHQATKEQDHQVSEPSVSTEKIICILEKVSKEILSVAQPQNGDNGPLRPYVDTELVKQIDLQLRSNLLIFEKMQKTMYVTTTYLRNRKRSASDGPENTKRARIDTQASDSE
;
A
#
# COMPACT_ATOMS: atom_id res chain seq x y z
N MET A 1 -4.02 -2.25 5.29
CA MET A 1 -2.67 -2.78 5.53
C MET A 1 -1.60 -1.87 4.95
N THR A 2 -1.61 -1.56 3.65
CA THR A 2 -0.57 -0.76 2.98
C THR A 2 -0.29 0.59 3.65
N LEU A 3 -1.33 1.37 4.00
CA LEU A 3 -1.15 2.65 4.71
C LEU A 3 -0.45 2.49 6.06
N MET A 4 -0.83 1.46 6.83
CA MET A 4 -0.21 1.16 8.12
C MET A 4 1.26 0.75 7.96
N LYS A 5 1.58 -0.08 6.95
CA LYS A 5 2.96 -0.49 6.66
C LYS A 5 3.82 0.72 6.28
N ARG A 6 3.33 1.58 5.37
CA ARG A 6 4.01 2.82 4.96
C ARG A 6 4.26 3.76 6.15
N PHE A 7 3.29 3.88 7.05
CA PHE A 7 3.43 4.70 8.25
C PHE A 7 4.56 4.20 9.17
N TYR A 8 4.63 2.88 9.42
CA TYR A 8 5.64 2.28 10.29
C TYR A 8 7.03 2.12 9.68
N LEU A 9 7.18 2.32 8.36
CA LEU A 9 8.51 2.46 7.76
C LEU A 9 9.19 3.78 8.16
N ARG A 10 8.41 4.80 8.52
CA ARG A 10 8.92 6.15 8.86
C ARG A 10 8.82 6.47 10.34
N ASN A 11 7.86 5.87 11.04
CA ASN A 11 7.56 6.13 12.44
C ASN A 11 7.76 4.90 13.30
N SER A 12 8.24 5.09 14.53
CA SER A 12 8.42 3.99 15.49
C SER A 12 7.10 3.57 16.16
N CYS A 13 6.96 2.26 16.39
CA CYS A 13 5.88 1.68 17.19
C CYS A 13 5.92 2.10 18.68
N MET A 14 7.05 2.62 19.16
CA MET A 14 7.17 3.16 20.52
C MET A 14 6.46 4.51 20.67
N GLN A 15 6.41 5.31 19.60
CA GLN A 15 5.77 6.62 19.61
C GLN A 15 4.26 6.51 19.34
N PHE A 16 3.89 5.65 18.39
CA PHE A 16 2.50 5.47 17.99
C PHE A 16 2.07 4.02 18.16
N HIS A 17 1.07 3.81 19.03
CA HIS A 17 0.58 2.48 19.33
C HIS A 17 -0.09 1.81 18.09
N PRO A 18 0.30 0.58 17.70
CA PRO A 18 -0.16 -0.10 16.48
C PRO A 18 -1.67 -0.23 16.38
N LYS A 19 -2.35 -0.51 17.49
CA LYS A 19 -3.82 -0.57 17.51
C LYS A 19 -4.51 0.74 17.08
N LEU A 20 -3.98 1.90 17.47
CA LEU A 20 -4.59 3.18 17.10
C LEU A 20 -4.30 3.54 15.65
N ILE A 21 -3.07 3.34 15.19
CA ILE A 21 -2.67 3.58 13.80
C ILE A 21 -3.41 2.62 12.86
N MET A 22 -3.58 1.36 13.24
CA MET A 22 -4.37 0.39 12.48
C MET A 22 -5.79 0.91 12.25
N LEU A 23 -6.50 1.31 13.31
CA LEU A 23 -7.87 1.81 13.22
C LEU A 23 -7.97 3.12 12.43
N THR A 24 -7.06 4.05 12.67
CA THR A 24 -6.97 5.32 11.93
C THR A 24 -6.72 5.04 10.44
N SER A 25 -5.92 4.03 10.10
CA SER A 25 -5.60 3.69 8.71
C SER A 25 -6.79 3.07 7.97
N ILE A 26 -7.64 2.31 8.68
CA ILE A 26 -8.89 1.76 8.12
C ILE A 26 -9.87 2.90 7.86
N TYR A 27 -10.01 3.84 8.80
CA TYR A 27 -10.86 5.00 8.65
C TYR A 27 -10.38 5.90 7.50
N LEU A 28 -9.09 6.20 7.42
CA LEU A 28 -8.49 6.98 6.34
C LEU A 28 -8.63 6.29 4.98
N ALA A 29 -8.43 4.96 4.91
CA ALA A 29 -8.65 4.19 3.69
C ALA A 29 -10.11 4.27 3.20
N SER A 30 -11.07 4.27 4.12
CA SER A 30 -12.49 4.41 3.78
C SER A 30 -12.76 5.78 3.11
N LYS A 31 -12.14 6.86 3.64
CA LYS A 31 -12.20 8.18 3.00
C LYS A 31 -11.52 8.19 1.62
N ALA A 32 -10.36 7.56 1.49
CA ALA A 32 -9.59 7.50 0.24
C ALA A 32 -10.33 6.72 -0.88
N GLU A 33 -11.04 5.65 -0.53
CA GLU A 33 -11.80 4.80 -1.47
C GLU A 33 -13.25 5.27 -1.68
N ASN A 34 -13.56 6.53 -1.33
CA ASN A 34 -14.90 7.13 -1.45
C ASN A 34 -16.03 6.35 -0.73
N TYR A 35 -15.70 5.72 0.41
CA TYR A 35 -16.67 5.06 1.27
C TYR A 35 -16.94 5.92 2.52
N PRO A 36 -17.95 6.81 2.49
CA PRO A 36 -18.19 7.75 3.59
C PRO A 36 -18.68 7.01 4.84
N LEU A 37 -17.83 6.96 5.86
CA LEU A 37 -18.16 6.44 7.18
C LEU A 37 -18.18 7.57 8.21
N ALA A 38 -19.30 7.73 8.90
CA ALA A 38 -19.36 8.64 10.05
C ALA A 38 -18.45 8.13 11.17
N LEU A 39 -17.64 9.03 11.75
CA LEU A 39 -16.66 8.67 12.79
C LEU A 39 -17.33 8.08 14.03
N SER A 40 -18.51 8.59 14.41
CA SER A 40 -19.31 8.06 15.52
C SER A 40 -19.74 6.61 15.29
N HIS A 41 -20.20 6.31 14.08
CA HIS A 41 -20.55 4.94 13.68
C HIS A 41 -19.32 4.03 13.67
N PHE A 42 -18.18 4.50 13.14
CA PHE A 42 -16.93 3.74 13.16
C PHE A 42 -16.47 3.43 14.59
N CYS A 43 -16.44 4.42 15.48
CA CYS A 43 -16.08 4.23 16.89
C CYS A 43 -17.07 3.29 17.61
N ALA A 44 -18.38 3.40 17.34
CA ALA A 44 -19.37 2.51 17.90
C ALA A 44 -19.13 1.06 17.49
N GLN A 45 -18.87 0.79 16.21
CA GLN A 45 -18.59 -0.55 15.69
C GLN A 45 -17.32 -1.16 16.28
N VAL A 46 -16.25 -0.36 16.41
CA VAL A 46 -14.98 -0.81 17.00
C VAL A 46 -15.14 -1.15 18.49
N ASN A 47 -15.93 -0.36 19.22
CA ASN A 47 -16.12 -0.51 20.66
C ASN A 47 -17.18 -1.57 21.04
N LYS A 48 -17.88 -2.19 20.08
CA LYS A 48 -18.91 -3.23 20.35
C LYS A 48 -18.39 -4.39 21.19
N ASN A 49 -17.14 -4.79 20.96
CA ASN A 49 -16.53 -5.97 21.57
C ASN A 49 -15.58 -5.61 22.72
N SER A 50 -15.38 -4.32 23.03
CA SER A 50 -14.52 -3.87 24.12
C SER A 50 -15.29 -3.73 25.43
N PRO A 51 -14.68 -4.04 26.59
CA PRO A 51 -15.34 -3.90 27.88
C PRO A 51 -15.73 -2.43 28.14
N PRO A 52 -16.92 -2.16 28.69
CA PRO A 52 -17.42 -0.80 28.90
C PRO A 52 -16.46 0.03 29.76
N ARG A 53 -16.38 1.32 29.43
CA ARG A 53 -15.55 2.31 30.10
C ARG A 53 -16.04 2.54 31.55
N PRO A 54 -15.18 2.46 32.57
CA PRO A 54 -15.49 2.92 33.91
C PRO A 54 -15.44 4.46 33.91
N PRO A 55 -16.40 5.12 34.57
CA PRO A 55 -16.47 6.57 34.58
C PRO A 55 -15.19 7.18 35.17
N GLY A 56 -14.58 8.12 34.45
CA GLY A 56 -13.43 8.92 34.93
C GLY A 56 -12.03 8.49 34.45
N GLN A 57 -11.87 7.41 33.68
CA GLN A 57 -10.56 7.05 33.09
C GLN A 57 -10.34 7.66 31.71
N ALA A 58 -9.11 8.13 31.46
CA ALA A 58 -8.66 8.59 30.15
C ALA A 58 -8.75 7.46 29.12
N PRO A 59 -9.13 7.76 27.87
CA PRO A 59 -9.20 6.75 26.82
C PRO A 59 -7.80 6.17 26.57
N SER A 60 -7.67 4.85 26.63
CA SER A 60 -6.39 4.15 26.50
C SER A 60 -6.44 3.16 25.34
N ALA A 61 -5.44 3.26 24.46
CA ALA A 61 -5.21 2.34 23.34
C ALA A 61 -5.19 0.87 23.79
N ALA A 62 -4.62 0.60 24.97
CA ALA A 62 -4.48 -0.75 25.52
C ALA A 62 -5.83 -1.40 25.85
N ARG A 63 -6.84 -0.60 26.25
CA ARG A 63 -8.19 -1.08 26.59
C ARG A 63 -9.07 -1.33 25.38
N GLY A 64 -8.77 -0.66 24.26
CA GLY A 64 -9.62 -0.67 23.06
C GLY A 64 -10.69 0.41 23.04
N ASP A 65 -10.73 1.28 24.05
CA ASP A 65 -11.61 2.45 24.09
C ASP A 65 -11.13 3.50 23.08
N VAL A 66 -11.68 3.45 21.88
CA VAL A 66 -11.34 4.40 20.82
C VAL A 66 -12.37 5.52 20.85
N THR A 67 -11.91 6.75 21.03
CA THR A 67 -12.76 7.94 21.04
C THR A 67 -12.54 8.72 19.75
N GLU A 68 -13.58 9.38 19.26
CA GLU A 68 -13.55 10.20 18.05
C GLU A 68 -12.39 11.21 18.06
N LYS A 69 -12.14 11.85 19.21
CA LYS A 69 -11.03 12.79 19.41
C LYS A 69 -9.67 12.19 19.07
N ILE A 70 -9.39 10.96 19.51
CA ILE A 70 -8.09 10.30 19.28
C ILE A 70 -7.86 10.04 17.79
N ILE A 71 -8.89 9.53 17.09
CA ILE A 71 -8.77 9.29 15.65
C ILE A 71 -8.60 10.62 14.92
N GLY A 72 -9.37 11.65 15.30
CA GLY A 72 -9.25 12.99 14.71
C GLY A 72 -7.85 13.58 14.87
N ASP A 73 -7.26 13.47 16.06
CA ASP A 73 -5.91 13.98 16.34
C ASP A 73 -4.82 13.23 15.56
N LEU A 74 -4.99 11.91 15.37
CA LEU A 74 -4.02 11.07 14.65
C LEU A 74 -4.18 11.12 13.12
N GLU A 75 -5.38 11.42 12.62
CA GLU A 75 -5.70 11.39 11.18
C GLU A 75 -4.74 12.28 10.39
N PHE A 76 -4.62 13.55 10.78
CA PHE A 76 -3.78 14.50 10.07
C PHE A 76 -2.29 14.12 10.14
N GLY A 77 -1.81 13.67 11.31
CA GLY A 77 -0.42 13.23 11.48
C GLY A 77 -0.09 11.99 10.63
N MET A 78 -1.06 11.09 10.42
CA MET A 78 -0.92 9.95 9.53
C MET A 78 -0.79 10.38 8.08
N VAL A 79 -1.67 11.26 7.61
CA VAL A 79 -1.63 11.76 6.23
C VAL A 79 -0.31 12.48 5.94
N GLN A 80 0.17 13.29 6.88
CA GLN A 80 1.48 13.94 6.78
C GLN A 80 2.61 12.93 6.70
N SER A 81 2.56 11.86 7.51
CA SER A 81 3.58 10.79 7.48
C SER A 81 3.57 9.98 6.18
N LEU A 82 2.49 10.02 5.41
CA LEU A 82 2.33 9.35 4.12
C LEU A 82 2.66 10.26 2.93
N ASP A 83 3.22 11.46 3.17
CA ASP A 83 3.45 12.50 2.14
C ASP A 83 2.20 12.79 1.29
N PHE A 84 1.01 12.69 1.91
CA PHE A 84 -0.28 12.87 1.22
C PHE A 84 -0.54 11.86 0.08
N GLU A 85 0.21 10.77 -0.01
CA GLU A 85 -0.02 9.66 -0.95
C GLU A 85 -1.08 8.69 -0.43
N LEU A 86 -2.35 9.03 -0.65
CA LEU A 86 -3.49 8.22 -0.21
C LEU A 86 -3.97 7.21 -1.26
N ALA A 87 -3.62 7.42 -2.54
CA ALA A 87 -3.99 6.52 -3.62
C ALA A 87 -3.12 5.24 -3.59
N VAL A 88 -3.76 4.10 -3.33
CA VAL A 88 -3.07 2.80 -3.27
C VAL A 88 -3.61 1.87 -4.35
N HIS A 89 -2.74 1.37 -5.21
CA HIS A 89 -3.12 0.39 -6.24
C HIS A 89 -3.10 -1.02 -5.66
N GLY A 90 -4.28 -1.55 -5.34
CA GLY A 90 -4.44 -2.92 -4.84
C GLY A 90 -4.32 -3.99 -5.94
N ALA A 91 -3.66 -5.10 -5.62
CA ALA A 91 -3.50 -6.23 -6.52
C ALA A 91 -4.81 -7.02 -6.79
N HIS A 92 -5.87 -6.82 -5.99
CA HIS A 92 -7.19 -7.44 -6.21
C HIS A 92 -7.79 -7.08 -7.57
N ARG A 93 -7.62 -5.82 -8.01
CA ARG A 93 -8.12 -5.36 -9.32
C ARG A 93 -7.35 -6.01 -10.48
N ALA A 94 -6.03 -6.12 -10.34
CA ALA A 94 -5.18 -6.80 -11.32
C ALA A 94 -5.53 -8.29 -11.42
N LEU A 95 -5.76 -8.94 -10.29
CA LEU A 95 -6.18 -10.35 -10.24
C LEU A 95 -7.49 -10.58 -10.99
N TYR A 96 -8.50 -9.73 -10.78
CA TYR A 96 -9.78 -9.86 -11.47
C TYR A 96 -9.60 -9.77 -13.00
N GLY A 97 -8.82 -8.80 -13.48
CA GLY A 97 -8.51 -8.67 -14.90
C GLY A 97 -7.73 -9.87 -15.46
N LEU A 98 -6.76 -10.39 -14.70
CA LEU A 98 -6.00 -11.59 -15.09
C LEU A 98 -6.90 -12.83 -15.19
N ILE A 99 -7.81 -13.04 -14.24
CA ILE A 99 -8.74 -14.19 -14.29
C ILE A 99 -9.61 -14.13 -15.56
N LEU A 100 -10.12 -12.94 -15.93
CA LEU A 100 -10.88 -12.78 -17.16
C LEU A 100 -10.05 -13.10 -18.41
N ASP A 101 -8.79 -12.68 -18.42
CA ASP A 101 -7.88 -12.96 -19.52
C ASP A 101 -7.57 -14.46 -19.60
N LEU A 102 -7.33 -15.12 -18.47
CA LEU A 102 -7.12 -16.57 -18.38
C LEU A 102 -8.33 -17.38 -18.88
N GLN A 103 -9.56 -16.91 -18.62
CA GLN A 103 -10.78 -17.51 -19.17
C GLN A 103 -10.84 -17.48 -20.70
N THR A 104 -10.24 -16.48 -21.35
CA THR A 104 -10.20 -16.42 -22.82
C THR A 104 -9.21 -17.44 -23.42
N ILE A 105 -8.15 -17.77 -22.68
CA ILE A 105 -7.10 -18.69 -23.14
C ILE A 105 -7.53 -20.15 -22.95
N GLU A 106 -8.22 -20.44 -21.85
CA GLU A 106 -8.67 -21.79 -21.52
C GLU A 106 -10.20 -21.85 -21.39
N PRO A 107 -10.94 -21.82 -22.51
CA PRO A 107 -12.40 -21.90 -22.49
C PRO A 107 -12.93 -23.29 -22.13
N SER A 108 -12.04 -24.29 -22.01
CA SER A 108 -12.39 -25.68 -21.71
C SER A 108 -12.79 -25.90 -20.24
N LEU A 109 -12.42 -24.98 -19.35
CA LEU A 109 -12.69 -25.10 -17.91
C LEU A 109 -14.14 -24.82 -17.54
N THR A 110 -14.64 -25.61 -16.59
CA THR A 110 -15.95 -25.37 -16.00
C THR A 110 -15.94 -24.15 -15.08
N ARG A 111 -17.12 -23.56 -14.85
CA ARG A 111 -17.29 -22.41 -13.95
C ARG A 111 -16.83 -22.71 -12.52
N ASP A 112 -17.06 -23.93 -12.05
CA ASP A 112 -16.75 -24.34 -10.68
C ASP A 112 -15.24 -24.47 -10.46
N GLU A 113 -14.50 -24.96 -11.47
CA GLU A 113 -13.04 -24.99 -11.47
C GLU A 113 -12.45 -23.58 -11.45
N TRP A 114 -13.00 -22.65 -12.23
CA TRP A 114 -12.58 -21.25 -12.18
C TRP A 114 -12.82 -20.60 -10.81
N LEU A 115 -13.95 -20.93 -10.16
CA LEU A 115 -14.22 -20.44 -8.82
C LEU A 115 -13.23 -21.01 -7.80
N ALA A 116 -12.85 -22.29 -7.93
CA ALA A 116 -11.83 -22.91 -7.10
C ALA A 116 -10.46 -22.23 -7.28
N VAL A 117 -10.00 -22.04 -8.53
CA VAL A 117 -8.75 -21.33 -8.84
C VAL A 117 -8.78 -19.88 -8.32
N ALA A 118 -9.88 -19.17 -8.52
CA ALA A 118 -10.04 -17.80 -8.05
C ALA A 118 -9.99 -17.72 -6.52
N SER A 119 -10.66 -18.62 -5.80
CA SER A 119 -10.66 -18.66 -4.34
C SER A 119 -9.28 -18.98 -3.75
N ALA A 120 -8.56 -19.95 -4.35
CA ALA A 120 -7.21 -20.29 -3.97
C ALA A 120 -6.25 -19.11 -4.23
N THR A 121 -6.35 -18.49 -5.41
CA THR A 121 -5.53 -17.33 -5.76
C THR A 121 -5.81 -16.12 -4.85
N GLN A 122 -7.07 -15.86 -4.51
CA GLN A 122 -7.43 -14.80 -3.57
C GLN A 122 -6.83 -15.06 -2.19
N SER A 123 -6.83 -16.30 -1.71
CA SER A 123 -6.19 -16.65 -0.44
C SER A 123 -4.68 -16.38 -0.45
N ASN A 124 -3.99 -16.74 -1.54
CA ASN A 124 -2.57 -16.45 -1.76
C ASN A 124 -2.31 -14.94 -1.83
N LEU A 125 -3.20 -14.20 -2.50
CA LEU A 125 -3.12 -12.76 -2.60
C LEU A 125 -3.31 -12.08 -1.24
N HIS A 126 -4.18 -12.62 -0.39
CA HIS A 126 -4.31 -12.13 0.99
C HIS A 126 -3.02 -12.35 1.78
N LEU A 127 -2.30 -13.45 1.53
CA LEU A 127 -1.00 -13.71 2.14
C LEU A 127 0.09 -12.75 1.69
N SER A 128 0.09 -12.36 0.42
CA SER A 128 1.07 -11.38 -0.10
C SER A 128 0.98 -10.02 0.59
N ARG A 129 -0.16 -9.69 1.21
CA ARG A 129 -0.34 -8.44 1.97
C ARG A 129 0.37 -8.47 3.32
N PHE A 130 0.66 -9.65 3.84
CA PHE A 130 1.41 -9.81 5.09
C PHE A 130 2.93 -9.72 4.85
N SER A 131 3.42 -10.15 3.67
CA SER A 131 4.82 -9.96 3.26
C SER A 131 5.11 -8.56 2.72
N ASP A 132 6.39 -8.26 2.46
CA ASP A 132 6.84 -6.98 1.91
C ASP A 132 6.71 -6.91 0.38
N ALA A 133 5.99 -7.87 -0.22
CA ALA A 133 5.75 -7.92 -1.66
C ALA A 133 5.07 -6.65 -2.21
N GLU A 134 4.18 -6.02 -1.44
CA GLU A 134 3.51 -4.75 -1.83
C GLU A 134 4.50 -3.59 -2.05
N PHE A 135 5.71 -3.64 -1.48
CA PHE A 135 6.74 -2.61 -1.66
C PHE A 135 7.74 -2.93 -2.76
N LEU A 136 8.01 -4.21 -2.99
CA LEU A 136 9.05 -4.66 -3.91
C LEU A 136 8.53 -4.85 -5.34
N PHE A 137 7.24 -5.19 -5.50
CA PHE A 137 6.69 -5.64 -6.78
C PHE A 137 5.42 -4.89 -7.17
N THR A 138 5.14 -4.87 -8.47
CA THR A 138 3.93 -4.26 -9.00
C THR A 138 2.69 -5.12 -8.72
N PRO A 139 1.49 -4.51 -8.60
CA PRO A 139 0.26 -5.26 -8.32
C PRO A 139 -0.04 -6.36 -9.35
N SER A 140 0.32 -6.16 -10.62
CA SER A 140 0.16 -7.17 -11.68
C SER A 140 1.09 -8.37 -11.48
N GLN A 141 2.35 -8.14 -11.08
CA GLN A 141 3.30 -9.21 -10.78
C GLN A 141 2.85 -10.03 -9.56
N ILE A 142 2.34 -9.36 -8.52
CA ILE A 142 1.82 -10.03 -7.32
C ILE A 142 0.60 -10.88 -7.66
N ALA A 143 -0.32 -10.35 -8.46
CA ALA A 143 -1.52 -11.08 -8.88
C ALA A 143 -1.16 -12.32 -9.71
N LEU A 144 -0.25 -12.18 -10.67
CA LEU A 144 0.21 -13.28 -11.51
C LEU A 144 1.01 -14.32 -10.71
N ALA A 145 1.85 -13.90 -9.77
CA ALA A 145 2.53 -14.82 -8.85
C ALA A 145 1.56 -15.56 -7.93
N SER A 146 0.47 -14.92 -7.52
CA SER A 146 -0.58 -15.58 -6.72
C SER A 146 -1.29 -16.67 -7.52
N CYS A 147 -1.53 -16.45 -8.82
CA CYS A 147 -2.03 -17.46 -9.75
C CYS A 147 -1.02 -18.60 -9.93
N TRP A 148 0.27 -18.28 -10.08
CA TRP A 148 1.34 -19.26 -10.23
C TRP A 148 1.44 -20.23 -9.05
N ILE A 149 1.27 -19.73 -7.82
CA ILE A 149 1.30 -20.53 -6.59
C ILE A 149 0.01 -21.36 -6.42
N SER A 150 -1.10 -20.89 -6.99
CA SER A 150 -2.40 -21.54 -6.83
C SER A 150 -2.37 -22.96 -7.44
N SER A 151 -2.41 -23.97 -6.59
CA SER A 151 -2.61 -25.36 -6.98
C SER A 151 -3.98 -25.79 -6.50
N THR A 152 -4.86 -26.17 -7.43
CA THR A 152 -6.10 -26.84 -7.05
C THR A 152 -5.77 -28.30 -6.75
N GLY A 153 -6.19 -28.83 -5.59
CA GLY A 153 -5.94 -30.23 -5.19
C GLY A 153 -6.45 -31.29 -6.16
N ASN A 154 -7.27 -30.89 -7.15
CA ASN A 154 -7.57 -31.68 -8.33
C ASN A 154 -6.37 -31.57 -9.29
N GLY A 155 -5.49 -32.58 -9.32
CA GLY A 155 -4.22 -32.61 -10.05
C GLY A 155 -4.26 -32.40 -11.57
N SER A 156 -5.37 -31.91 -12.13
CA SER A 156 -5.53 -31.61 -13.55
C SER A 156 -5.15 -30.17 -13.93
N LEU A 157 -5.18 -29.19 -13.00
CA LEU A 157 -4.77 -27.81 -13.29
C LEU A 157 -3.80 -27.25 -12.26
N SER A 158 -2.54 -27.16 -12.67
CA SER A 158 -1.52 -26.41 -11.95
C SER A 158 -1.61 -24.94 -12.37
N GLY A 159 -1.71 -24.01 -11.41
CA GLY A 159 -1.69 -22.57 -11.71
C GLY A 159 -0.43 -22.13 -12.44
N LYS A 160 0.68 -22.86 -12.26
CA LYS A 160 1.92 -22.68 -13.03
C LYS A 160 1.72 -22.90 -14.52
N THR A 161 1.10 -24.01 -14.94
CA THR A 161 0.92 -24.31 -16.36
C THR A 161 -0.03 -23.33 -17.03
N LEU A 162 -1.07 -22.90 -16.32
CA LEU A 162 -2.00 -21.87 -16.78
C LEU A 162 -1.29 -20.52 -17.00
N THR A 163 -0.42 -20.16 -16.07
CA THR A 163 0.35 -18.91 -16.15
C THR A 163 1.39 -18.96 -17.27
N GLU A 164 2.08 -20.09 -17.47
CA GLU A 164 3.01 -20.30 -18.58
C GLU A 164 2.30 -20.18 -19.93
N ARG A 165 1.13 -20.81 -20.09
CA ARG A 165 0.29 -20.67 -21.29
C ARG A 165 -0.10 -19.21 -21.54
N TRP A 166 -0.45 -18.48 -20.49
CA TRP A 166 -0.78 -17.06 -20.59
C TRP A 166 0.41 -16.24 -21.07
N ILE A 167 1.60 -16.47 -20.52
CA ILE A 167 2.83 -15.77 -20.93
C ILE A 167 3.13 -16.04 -22.41
N HIS A 168 3.07 -17.31 -22.85
CA HIS A 168 3.31 -17.67 -24.24
C HIS A 168 2.29 -17.05 -25.21
N ASN A 169 1.00 -17.05 -24.87
CA ASN A 169 -0.02 -16.41 -25.70
C ASN A 169 0.22 -14.89 -25.81
N LYS A 170 0.57 -14.22 -24.71
CA LYS A 170 0.90 -12.78 -24.75
C LYS A 170 2.16 -12.49 -25.55
N GLU A 171 3.16 -13.36 -25.50
CA GLU A 171 4.37 -13.27 -26.32
C GLU A 171 4.05 -13.42 -27.82
N GLU A 172 3.20 -14.38 -28.19
CA GLU A 172 2.76 -14.57 -29.57
C GLU A 172 1.98 -13.36 -30.07
N LEU A 173 1.00 -12.87 -29.29
CA LEU A 173 0.24 -11.66 -29.59
C LEU A 173 1.15 -10.44 -29.74
N SER A 174 2.10 -10.26 -28.83
CA SER A 174 3.08 -9.18 -28.91
C SER A 174 3.90 -9.25 -30.19
N SER A 175 4.35 -10.45 -30.58
CA SER A 175 5.11 -10.67 -31.80
C SER A 175 4.28 -10.37 -33.05
N GLN A 176 3.00 -10.73 -33.08
CA GLN A 176 2.09 -10.42 -34.17
C GLN A 176 1.82 -8.90 -34.29
N VAL A 177 1.57 -8.24 -33.15
CA VAL A 177 1.36 -6.78 -33.10
C VAL A 177 2.62 -6.04 -33.55
N GLN A 178 3.80 -6.47 -33.10
CA GLN A 178 5.06 -5.86 -33.52
C GLN A 178 5.29 -5.99 -35.03
N LYS A 179 5.08 -7.18 -35.60
CA LYS A 179 5.14 -7.40 -37.05
C LYS A 179 4.19 -6.46 -37.81
N LYS A 180 2.97 -6.27 -37.30
CA LYS A 180 2.00 -5.34 -37.91
C LYS A 180 2.47 -3.89 -37.83
N ILE A 181 2.96 -3.45 -36.67
CA ILE A 181 3.52 -2.10 -36.49
C ILE A 181 4.69 -1.87 -37.46
N ASP A 182 5.57 -2.86 -37.61
CA ASP A 182 6.71 -2.76 -38.52
C ASP A 182 6.29 -2.67 -39.99
N LEU A 183 5.27 -3.43 -40.39
CA LEU A 183 4.66 -3.33 -41.73
C LEU A 183 4.01 -1.97 -41.96
N ASP A 184 3.25 -1.46 -40.99
CA ASP A 184 2.59 -0.15 -41.07
C ASP A 184 3.63 0.98 -41.15
N ARG A 185 4.73 0.89 -40.40
CA ARG A 185 5.87 1.83 -40.46
C ARG A 185 6.55 1.81 -41.84
N LYS A 186 6.81 0.62 -42.39
CA LYS A 186 7.40 0.46 -43.73
C LYS A 186 6.47 1.02 -44.80
N HIS A 187 5.17 0.74 -44.71
CA HIS A 187 4.17 1.27 -45.62
C HIS A 187 4.07 2.79 -45.53
N TRP A 188 4.08 3.37 -44.32
CA TRP A 188 4.09 4.82 -44.12
C TRP A 188 5.36 5.46 -44.67
N SER A 189 6.53 4.87 -44.40
CA SER A 189 7.82 5.35 -44.93
C SER A 189 7.86 5.30 -46.47
N ALA A 190 7.39 4.22 -47.08
CA ALA A 190 7.28 4.11 -48.54
C ALA A 190 6.33 5.17 -49.13
N LYS A 191 5.18 5.41 -48.49
CA LYS A 191 4.24 6.47 -48.88
C LYS A 191 4.87 7.85 -48.75
N HIS A 192 5.61 8.10 -47.68
CA HIS A 192 6.28 9.37 -47.42
C HIS A 192 7.40 9.63 -48.45
N SER A 193 8.21 8.61 -48.76
CA SER A 193 9.24 8.65 -49.79
C SER A 193 8.68 8.87 -51.19
N ALA A 194 7.51 8.29 -51.50
CA ALA A 194 6.82 8.51 -52.77
C ALA A 194 6.23 9.93 -52.91
N LEU A 195 5.78 10.54 -51.80
CA LEU A 195 5.23 11.90 -51.79
C LEU A 195 6.31 12.99 -51.81
N HIS A 196 7.45 12.72 -51.20
CA HIS A 196 8.63 13.59 -51.18
C HIS A 196 9.83 12.86 -51.79
N PRO A 197 9.89 12.72 -53.13
CA PRO A 197 11.07 12.19 -53.79
C PRO A 197 12.27 13.09 -53.47
N ALA A 198 13.37 12.47 -53.03
CA ALA A 198 14.59 13.20 -52.69
C ALA A 198 15.05 14.05 -53.89
N PRO A 199 15.41 15.34 -53.67
CA PRO A 199 16.02 16.13 -54.73
C PRO A 199 17.27 15.41 -55.23
N GLN A 200 17.39 15.26 -56.55
CA GLN A 200 18.57 14.70 -57.18
C GLN A 200 19.80 15.46 -56.68
N SER A 201 20.77 14.73 -56.14
CA SER A 201 22.01 15.24 -55.60
C SER A 201 22.75 16.08 -56.64
N ASN A 202 22.79 17.40 -56.44
CA ASN A 202 24.04 18.09 -56.65
C ASN A 202 24.89 17.73 -55.43
N GLU A 203 26.03 17.11 -55.70
CA GLU A 203 27.11 16.95 -54.73
C GLU A 203 27.42 18.34 -54.18
N ASP A 204 27.06 18.60 -52.92
CA ASP A 204 27.91 19.28 -51.95
C ASP A 204 27.18 19.40 -50.60
N GLU A 205 27.82 18.80 -49.60
CA GLU A 205 27.78 19.14 -48.19
C GLU A 205 26.41 19.35 -47.53
N HIS A 206 25.92 18.30 -46.84
CA HIS A 206 25.65 18.29 -45.40
C HIS A 206 25.08 16.91 -45.04
N GLN A 207 25.95 15.89 -45.12
CA GLN A 207 25.71 14.64 -44.40
C GLN A 207 25.89 14.88 -42.90
N ALA A 208 25.07 14.18 -42.12
CA ALA A 208 25.18 13.99 -40.67
C ALA A 208 24.41 14.98 -39.77
N THR A 209 23.09 15.03 -39.92
CA THR A 209 22.23 15.04 -38.71
C THR A 209 21.46 13.72 -38.66
N LYS A 210 22.13 12.73 -38.08
CA LYS A 210 21.64 11.43 -37.57
C LYS A 210 20.12 11.25 -37.66
N GLU A 211 19.66 10.63 -38.75
CA GLU A 211 18.55 9.69 -38.66
C GLU A 211 19.05 8.53 -37.79
N GLN A 212 18.85 8.63 -36.47
CA GLN A 212 18.93 7.46 -35.60
C GLN A 212 17.77 6.56 -35.98
N ASP A 213 18.03 5.67 -36.95
CA ASP A 213 17.32 4.41 -37.07
C ASP A 213 17.16 3.83 -35.66
N HIS A 214 15.96 3.96 -35.11
CA HIS A 214 15.54 3.12 -34.00
C HIS A 214 15.57 1.70 -34.55
N GLN A 215 16.72 1.03 -34.38
CA GLN A 215 16.81 -0.42 -34.49
C GLN A 215 15.57 -1.00 -33.84
N VAL A 216 14.80 -1.74 -34.63
CA VAL A 216 13.61 -2.48 -34.22
C VAL A 216 13.97 -3.16 -32.91
N SER A 217 13.48 -2.59 -31.80
CA SER A 217 13.79 -3.12 -30.49
C SER A 217 13.22 -4.52 -30.46
N GLU A 218 14.10 -5.51 -30.30
CA GLU A 218 13.70 -6.85 -29.91
C GLU A 218 12.68 -6.77 -28.78
N PRO A 219 11.73 -7.73 -28.66
CA PRO A 219 10.74 -7.72 -27.59
C PRO A 219 11.46 -7.47 -26.27
N SER A 220 11.20 -6.32 -25.67
CA SER A 220 12.04 -5.74 -24.62
C SER A 220 12.01 -6.55 -23.31
N VAL A 221 11.25 -7.65 -23.26
CA VAL A 221 11.03 -8.47 -22.08
C VAL A 221 11.23 -9.94 -22.43
N SER A 222 12.35 -10.50 -21.97
CA SER A 222 12.60 -11.95 -22.00
C SER A 222 11.68 -12.67 -21.02
N THR A 223 11.05 -13.75 -21.47
CA THR A 223 10.18 -14.62 -20.67
C THR A 223 10.88 -15.19 -19.44
N GLU A 224 12.18 -15.49 -19.56
CA GLU A 224 13.02 -15.98 -18.46
C GLU A 224 13.10 -14.97 -17.30
N LYS A 225 13.20 -13.67 -17.62
CA LYS A 225 13.23 -12.61 -16.60
C LYS A 225 11.89 -12.52 -15.86
N ILE A 226 10.77 -12.70 -16.58
CA ILE A 226 9.43 -12.70 -15.97
C ILE A 226 9.32 -13.88 -15.00
N ILE A 227 9.69 -15.09 -15.43
CA ILE A 227 9.64 -16.29 -14.59
C ILE A 227 10.52 -16.11 -13.34
N CYS A 228 11.73 -15.57 -13.48
CA CYS A 228 12.61 -15.27 -12.36
C CYS A 228 11.98 -14.30 -11.34
N ILE A 229 11.29 -13.25 -11.82
CA ILE A 229 10.57 -12.32 -10.93
C ILE A 229 9.44 -13.05 -10.20
N LEU A 230 8.69 -13.91 -10.88
CA LEU A 230 7.59 -14.67 -10.27
C LEU A 230 8.07 -15.68 -9.24
N GLU A 231 9.22 -16.31 -9.46
CA GLU A 231 9.88 -17.15 -8.46
C GLU A 231 10.29 -16.37 -7.22
N LYS A 232 10.76 -15.12 -7.38
CA LYS A 232 11.08 -14.26 -6.23
C LYS A 232 9.82 -13.87 -5.46
N VAL A 233 8.79 -13.42 -6.16
CA VAL A 233 7.50 -13.03 -5.53
C VAL A 233 6.87 -14.22 -4.81
N SER A 234 6.89 -15.40 -5.43
CA SER A 234 6.30 -16.60 -4.82
C SER A 234 7.04 -17.04 -3.55
N LYS A 235 8.38 -16.95 -3.53
CA LYS A 235 9.17 -17.19 -2.31
C LYS A 235 8.78 -16.24 -1.17
N GLU A 236 8.63 -14.95 -1.47
CA GLU A 236 8.19 -13.96 -0.48
C GLU A 236 6.79 -14.26 0.07
N ILE A 237 5.84 -14.65 -0.78
CA ILE A 237 4.47 -15.00 -0.36
C ILE A 237 4.47 -16.27 0.50
N LEU A 238 5.21 -17.30 0.08
CA LEU A 238 5.28 -18.58 0.78
C LEU A 238 6.02 -18.49 2.11
N SER A 239 6.96 -17.54 2.27
CA SER A 239 7.68 -17.32 3.52
C SER A 239 6.77 -17.00 4.71
N VAL A 240 5.58 -16.42 4.44
CA VAL A 240 4.61 -16.01 5.46
C VAL A 240 3.52 -17.07 5.69
N ALA A 241 3.43 -18.07 4.82
CA ALA A 241 2.42 -19.11 4.91
C ALA A 241 2.77 -20.15 5.97
N GLN A 242 1.79 -20.56 6.80
CA GLN A 242 1.95 -21.73 7.66
C GLN A 242 1.85 -23.02 6.83
N PRO A 243 2.77 -24.00 7.01
CA PRO A 243 2.48 -25.37 6.60
C PRO A 243 1.37 -25.90 7.51
N GLN A 244 0.17 -26.12 6.98
CA GLN A 244 -0.88 -26.77 7.74
C GLN A 244 -0.55 -28.26 7.89
N ASN A 245 -0.48 -28.73 9.13
CA ASN A 245 -0.50 -30.15 9.45
C ASN A 245 -1.92 -30.67 9.23
N GLY A 246 -2.25 -31.04 7.99
CA GLY A 246 -3.53 -31.64 7.61
C GLY A 246 -4.27 -30.87 6.51
N ASP A 247 -4.47 -31.57 5.40
CA ASP A 247 -5.19 -31.29 4.15
C ASP A 247 -6.10 -30.04 3.98
N ASN A 248 -5.92 -29.41 2.80
CA ASN A 248 -6.90 -28.64 2.01
C ASN A 248 -7.65 -27.44 2.64
N GLY A 249 -7.05 -26.76 3.63
CA GLY A 249 -7.52 -25.43 4.07
C GLY A 249 -6.89 -24.27 3.27
N PRO A 250 -7.56 -23.10 3.13
CA PRO A 250 -6.91 -21.91 2.58
C PRO A 250 -5.71 -21.54 3.45
N LEU A 251 -4.60 -21.20 2.80
CA LEU A 251 -3.33 -20.89 3.47
C LEU A 251 -3.53 -19.71 4.44
N ARG A 252 -3.04 -19.86 5.67
CA ARG A 252 -3.16 -18.86 6.74
C ARG A 252 -1.79 -18.24 7.05
N PRO A 253 -1.75 -16.96 7.44
CA PRO A 253 -0.49 -16.32 7.81
C PRO A 253 0.06 -16.93 9.11
N TYR A 254 1.38 -17.12 9.17
CA TYR A 254 2.05 -17.59 10.38
C TYR A 254 2.06 -16.53 11.46
N VAL A 255 1.45 -16.83 12.61
CA VAL A 255 1.43 -15.93 13.78
C VAL A 255 1.90 -16.70 15.00
N ASP A 256 3.11 -16.39 15.47
CA ASP A 256 3.58 -16.82 16.78
C ASP A 256 2.97 -15.93 17.87
N THR A 257 1.92 -16.45 18.51
CA THR A 257 1.21 -15.69 19.55
C THR A 257 2.03 -15.49 20.82
N GLU A 258 3.03 -16.32 21.10
CA GLU A 258 3.86 -16.22 22.31
C GLU A 258 4.88 -15.10 22.14
N LEU A 259 5.58 -15.09 21.01
CA LEU A 259 6.51 -14.03 20.66
C LEU A 259 5.82 -12.66 20.61
N VAL A 260 4.62 -12.59 20.02
CA VAL A 260 3.84 -11.34 19.97
C VAL A 260 3.51 -10.83 21.37
N LYS A 261 3.12 -11.72 22.30
CA LYS A 261 2.84 -11.33 23.70
C LYS A 261 4.10 -10.84 24.40
N GLN A 262 5.25 -11.49 24.19
CA GLN A 262 6.51 -11.09 24.77
C GLN A 262 6.92 -9.68 24.30
N ILE A 263 6.81 -9.42 23.00
CA ILE A 263 7.11 -8.11 22.41
C ILE A 263 6.15 -7.04 22.92
N ASP A 264 4.85 -7.33 23.03
CA ASP A 264 3.86 -6.37 23.56
C ASP A 264 4.17 -6.00 25.02
N LEU A 265 4.55 -6.97 25.85
CA LEU A 265 4.97 -6.73 27.23
C LEU A 265 6.21 -5.82 27.31
N GLN A 266 7.20 -6.04 26.45
CA GLN A 266 8.39 -5.21 26.35
C GLN A 266 8.08 -3.79 25.86
N LEU A 267 7.17 -3.65 24.89
CA LEU A 267 6.72 -2.34 24.41
C LEU A 267 6.03 -1.54 25.53
N ARG A 268 5.15 -2.19 26.29
CA ARG A 268 4.45 -1.55 27.42
C ARG A 268 5.42 -1.11 28.51
N SER A 269 6.41 -1.93 28.86
CA SER A 269 7.40 -1.55 29.88
C SER A 269 8.22 -0.33 29.44
N ASN A 270 8.63 -0.27 28.18
CA ASN A 270 9.37 0.85 27.62
C ASN A 270 8.53 2.13 27.51
N LEU A 271 7.25 2.02 27.14
CA LEU A 271 6.31 3.15 27.11
C LEU A 271 6.11 3.79 28.49
N LEU A 272 5.99 2.97 29.54
CA LEU A 272 5.88 3.48 30.91
C LEU A 272 7.12 4.26 31.35
N ILE A 273 8.31 3.82 30.93
CA ILE A 273 9.57 4.54 31.18
C ILE A 273 9.55 5.87 30.44
N PHE A 274 9.16 5.87 29.17
CA PHE A 274 9.12 7.08 28.35
C PHE A 274 8.12 8.12 28.88
N GLU A 275 6.92 7.70 29.28
CA GLU A 275 5.95 8.59 29.92
C GLU A 275 6.49 9.19 31.23
N LYS A 276 7.17 8.38 32.05
CA LYS A 276 7.81 8.87 33.28
C LYS A 276 8.89 9.90 32.95
N MET A 277 9.71 9.66 31.91
CA MET A 277 10.73 10.61 31.47
C MET A 277 10.11 11.90 30.93
N GLN A 278 9.06 11.84 30.11
CA GLN A 278 8.37 13.02 29.60
C GLN A 278 7.73 13.85 30.72
N LYS A 279 7.05 13.20 31.67
CA LYS A 279 6.49 13.88 32.85
C LYS A 279 7.59 14.54 33.67
N THR A 280 8.70 13.84 33.91
CA THR A 280 9.86 14.38 34.65
C THR A 280 10.49 15.56 33.91
N MET A 281 10.63 15.48 32.59
CA MET A 281 11.14 16.58 31.76
C MET A 281 10.19 17.77 31.80
N TYR A 282 8.89 17.57 31.57
CA TYR A 282 7.89 18.64 31.59
C TYR A 282 7.86 19.35 32.95
N VAL A 283 7.89 18.58 34.03
CA VAL A 283 7.96 19.10 35.41
C VAL A 283 9.24 19.90 35.59
N THR A 284 10.40 19.37 35.21
CA THR A 284 11.71 20.05 35.31
C THR A 284 11.76 21.33 34.48
N THR A 285 11.27 21.31 33.24
CA THR A 285 11.18 22.47 32.35
C THR A 285 10.22 23.52 32.92
N THR A 286 9.11 23.12 33.52
CA THR A 286 8.16 24.02 34.18
C THR A 286 8.77 24.65 35.42
N TYR A 287 9.47 23.86 36.25
CA TYR A 287 10.22 24.37 37.40
C TYR A 287 11.32 25.34 36.99
N LEU A 288 12.09 25.05 35.93
CA LEU A 288 13.13 25.95 35.40
C LEU A 288 12.53 27.22 34.79
N ARG A 289 11.38 27.12 34.11
CA ARG A 289 10.66 28.27 33.54
C ARG A 289 10.05 29.17 34.63
N ASN A 290 9.50 28.58 35.69
CA ASN A 290 9.00 29.31 36.85
C ASN A 290 10.14 29.91 37.69
N ARG A 291 11.27 29.22 37.83
CA ARG A 291 12.48 29.75 38.49
C ARG A 291 13.09 30.93 37.72
N LYS A 292 13.06 30.92 36.38
CA LYS A 292 13.46 32.09 35.55
C LYS A 292 12.47 33.26 35.62
N ARG A 293 11.22 33.05 36.03
CA ARG A 293 10.21 34.12 36.22
C ARG A 293 10.16 34.68 37.65
N SER A 294 10.87 34.10 38.61
CA SER A 294 10.69 34.41 40.04
C SER A 294 11.82 35.24 40.68
N ALA A 295 12.70 35.88 39.90
CA ALA A 295 13.86 36.59 40.45
C ALA A 295 14.07 38.04 39.96
N SER A 296 13.12 38.66 39.25
CA SER A 296 13.33 40.05 38.79
C SER A 296 12.11 40.99 38.76
N ASP A 297 10.94 40.63 39.29
CA ASP A 297 9.83 41.61 39.42
C ASP A 297 9.29 41.61 40.86
N GLY A 298 9.83 42.53 41.67
CA GLY A 298 9.11 43.12 42.78
C GLY A 298 8.03 44.09 42.26
N PRO A 299 7.10 44.55 43.11
CA PRO A 299 5.86 45.17 42.64
C PRO A 299 6.12 46.63 42.22
N GLU A 300 6.48 46.87 40.96
CA GLU A 300 6.40 48.20 40.37
C GLU A 300 5.19 48.33 39.45
N ASN A 301 4.28 49.16 39.95
CA ASN A 301 3.09 49.66 39.30
C ASN A 301 3.47 50.45 38.04
N THR A 302 3.28 49.92 36.84
CA THR A 302 3.28 50.75 35.62
C THR A 302 2.06 50.47 34.75
N LYS A 303 1.11 51.40 34.90
CA LYS A 303 0.03 51.70 33.96
C LYS A 303 0.56 51.69 32.52
N ARG A 304 -0.10 50.94 31.63
CA ARG A 304 -0.32 51.38 30.24
C ARG A 304 -1.58 50.74 29.68
N ALA A 305 -2.39 51.62 29.11
CA ALA A 305 -3.78 51.46 28.74
C ALA A 305 -4.01 50.39 27.66
N ARG A 306 -5.12 49.68 27.78
CA ARG A 306 -5.82 49.11 26.63
C ARG A 306 -7.14 49.86 26.49
N ILE A 307 -7.24 50.61 25.41
CA ILE A 307 -8.45 51.33 24.99
C ILE A 307 -9.40 50.27 24.43
N ASP A 308 -10.47 49.98 25.14
CA ASP A 308 -11.60 49.24 24.60
C ASP A 308 -12.40 50.18 23.70
N THR A 309 -12.54 49.80 22.43
CA THR A 309 -13.42 50.48 21.49
C THR A 309 -14.44 49.49 20.96
N GLN A 310 -15.70 49.94 21.01
CA GLN A 310 -16.89 49.46 20.31
C GLN A 310 -17.73 48.37 21.01
N ALA A 311 -18.52 48.83 21.97
CA ALA A 311 -19.93 48.47 22.05
C ALA A 311 -20.75 49.76 22.11
N SER A 312 -21.37 50.13 20.99
CA SER A 312 -22.43 51.14 20.95
C SER A 312 -23.30 50.81 19.74
N ASP A 313 -24.33 50.00 19.98
CA ASP A 313 -25.53 49.91 19.15
C ASP A 313 -26.70 49.69 20.13
N SER A 314 -27.35 50.79 20.48
CA SER A 314 -28.74 50.83 20.94
C SER A 314 -29.27 52.24 20.67
N GLU A 315 -29.93 52.39 19.53
CA GLU A 315 -31.19 53.11 19.32
C GLU A 315 -31.83 52.63 18.02
#